data_AF-A0A523ND35-F1
#
_entry.id   AF-A0A523ND35-F1
#
_cell.length_a   1.000
_cell.length_b   1.000
_cell.length_c   1.000
_cell.angle_alpha   90.00
_cell.angle_beta   90.00
_cell.angle_gamma   90.00
#
_symmetry.space_group_name_H-M   'P 1'
#
loop_
_entity.id
_entity.type
_entity.pdbx_description
1 polymer ?
#
loop_
_entity_poly.entity_id
_entity_poly.type
_entity_poly.pdbx_seq_one_letter_code
_entity_poly.pdbx_strand_id
1 'polypeptide(L)' 'MITLITFSTSLGDITIELFPDKAPVTVENFLAYVDAGHFVGTIFHRVIPGFMIQGGGFDADMKQKPTRDPIKNEADNG' A
#
# COMPACT_ATOMS: atom_id res chain seq x y z
N MET A 1 6.29 0.29 19.28
CA MET A 1 5.02 1.03 19.14
C MET A 1 4.27 0.39 17.98
N ILE A 2 2.94 0.24 18.08
CA ILE A 2 2.14 -0.33 17.00
C ILE A 2 1.81 0.79 16.01
N THR A 3 1.95 0.54 14.71
CA THR A 3 1.56 1.49 13.65
C THR A 3 0.36 0.94 12.91
N LEU A 4 -0.80 1.59 13.09
CA LEU A 4 -2.05 1.25 12.42
C LEU A 4 -2.37 2.30 11.35
N ILE A 5 -2.83 1.83 10.19
CA ILE A 5 -3.37 2.68 9.12
C ILE A 5 -4.72 2.15 8.66
N THR A 6 -5.62 3.04 8.26
CA THR A 6 -6.94 2.65 7.73
C THR A 6 -7.07 3.12 6.29
N PHE A 7 -7.36 2.18 5.39
CA PHE A 7 -7.84 2.48 4.06
C PHE A 7 -9.36 2.58 4.07
N SER A 8 -9.89 3.77 3.84
CA SER A 8 -11.32 3.94 3.55
C SER A 8 -11.59 3.68 2.08
N THR A 9 -12.32 2.61 1.80
CA THR A 9 -12.67 2.18 0.44
C THR A 9 -14.16 2.35 0.19
N SER A 10 -14.58 2.26 -1.07
CA SER A 10 -16.01 2.29 -1.43
C SER A 10 -16.80 1.08 -0.90
N LEU A 11 -16.13 0.02 -0.45
CA LEU A 11 -16.74 -1.19 0.11
C LEU A 11 -16.56 -1.32 1.63
N GLY A 12 -16.04 -0.27 2.28
CA GLY A 12 -15.79 -0.24 3.72
C GLY A 12 -14.33 0.00 4.08
N ASP A 13 -14.07 0.07 5.38
CA ASP A 13 -12.74 0.33 5.92
C ASP A 13 -11.91 -0.95 6.05
N ILE A 14 -10.62 -0.84 5.71
CA ILE A 14 -9.61 -1.89 5.94
C ILE A 14 -8.53 -1.30 6.86
N THR A 15 -8.43 -1.80 8.08
CA THR A 15 -7.36 -1.42 9.02
C THR A 15 -6.21 -2.41 8.92
N ILE A 16 -4.99 -1.88 8.81
CA ILE A 16 -3.76 -2.65 8.63
C ILE A 16 -2.77 -2.26 9.73
N GLU A 17 -2.15 -3.27 10.35
CA GLU A 17 -1.00 -3.12 11.22
C GLU A 17 0.30 -3.28 10.42
N LEU A 18 1.25 -2.37 10.64
CA LEU A 18 2.57 -2.39 10.01
C LEU A 18 3.63 -2.90 10.99
N PHE A 19 4.65 -3.57 10.45
CA PHE A 19 5.75 -4.18 11.22
C PHE A 19 7.09 -3.50 10.92
N PRO A 20 7.35 -2.27 11.42
CA PRO A 20 8.59 -1.53 11.13
C PRO A 20 9.85 -2.27 11.60
N ASP A 21 9.74 -3.10 12.63
CA ASP A 21 10.88 -3.90 13.13
C ASP A 21 11.26 -5.06 12.20
N LYS A 22 10.38 -5.45 11.28
CA LYS A 22 10.58 -6.57 10.34
C LYS A 22 10.88 -6.09 8.91
N ALA A 23 10.22 -5.03 8.48
CA ALA A 23 10.38 -4.46 7.14
C ALA A 23 10.54 -2.93 7.22
N PRO A 24 11.63 -2.43 7.83
CA PRO A 24 11.80 -1.00 8.10
C PRO A 24 11.75 -0.14 6.85
N VAL A 25 12.46 -0.53 5.78
CA VAL A 25 12.50 0.26 4.53
C VAL A 25 11.15 0.24 3.83
N THR A 26 10.48 -0.91 3.85
CA THR A 26 9.15 -1.08 3.23
C THR A 26 8.09 -0.26 3.96
N VAL A 27 8.08 -0.30 5.30
CA VAL A 27 7.14 0.46 6.12
C VAL A 27 7.38 1.95 5.98
N GLU A 28 8.63 2.42 6.01
CA GLU A 28 8.97 3.83 5.78
C GLU A 28 8.47 4.31 4.41
N ASN A 29 8.77 3.55 3.35
CA ASN A 29 8.31 3.88 2.01
C ASN A 29 6.78 3.90 1.89
N PHE A 30 6.10 2.92 2.48
CA PHE A 30 4.64 2.85 2.46
C PHE A 30 4.02 4.07 3.17
N LEU A 31 4.50 4.42 4.36
CA LEU A 31 4.04 5.59 5.11
C LEU A 31 4.31 6.89 4.35
N ALA A 32 5.47 7.01 3.67
CA ALA A 32 5.75 8.17 2.83
C ALA A 32 4.73 8.36 1.69
N TYR A 33 4.15 7.29 1.15
CA TYR A 33 3.04 7.37 0.19
C TYR A 33 1.70 7.72 0.86
N VAL A 34 1.44 7.20 2.07
CA VAL A 34 0.25 7.57 2.86
C VAL A 34 0.26 9.07 3.18
N ASP A 35 1.36 9.58 3.72
CA ASP A 35 1.52 10.98 4.11
C ASP A 35 1.44 11.94 2.92
N ALA A 36 1.90 11.49 1.74
CA ALA A 36 1.77 12.23 0.49
C ALA A 36 0.35 12.17 -0.13
N GLY A 37 -0.60 11.46 0.49
CA GLY A 37 -1.93 11.23 -0.06
C GLY A 37 -1.94 10.42 -1.36
N HIS A 38 -0.86 9.69 -1.65
CA HIS A 38 -0.67 9.02 -2.93
C HIS A 38 -1.75 7.97 -3.22
N PHE A 39 -2.21 7.25 -2.20
CA PHE A 39 -3.23 6.23 -2.37
C PHE A 39 -4.65 6.79 -2.54
N VAL A 40 -4.87 8.08 -2.28
CA VAL A 40 -6.18 8.72 -2.46
C VAL A 40 -6.57 8.68 -3.93
N GLY A 41 -7.79 8.21 -4.20
CA GLY A 41 -8.33 8.04 -5.54
C GLY A 41 -7.75 6.86 -6.32
N THR A 42 -6.92 6.01 -5.69
CA THR A 42 -6.45 4.78 -6.33
C THR A 42 -7.47 3.65 -6.21
N ILE A 43 -7.37 2.67 -7.12
CA ILE A 43 -8.25 1.49 -7.15
C ILE A 43 -7.47 0.20 -6.87
N PHE A 44 -8.22 -0.85 -6.48
CA PHE A 44 -7.79 -2.23 -6.60
C PHE A 44 -7.95 -2.70 -8.05
N HIS A 45 -6.95 -2.42 -8.88
CA HIS A 45 -6.99 -2.69 -10.32
C HIS A 45 -6.86 -4.19 -10.66
N ARG A 46 -6.45 -5.03 -9.71
CA ARG A 46 -6.30 -6.48 -9.93
C ARG A 46 -6.87 -7.25 -8.75
N VAL A 47 -7.95 -7.98 -8.99
CA VAL A 47 -8.67 -8.81 -8.01
C VAL A 47 -8.76 -10.23 -8.55
N ILE A 48 -8.14 -11.19 -7.86
CA ILE A 48 -8.15 -12.60 -8.25
C ILE A 48 -8.71 -13.44 -7.09
N PRO A 49 -9.94 -13.97 -7.22
CA PRO A 49 -10.54 -14.83 -6.20
C PRO A 49 -9.65 -16.03 -5.86
N GLY A 50 -9.55 -16.34 -4.57
CA GLY A 50 -8.69 -17.43 -4.07
C GLY A 50 -7.19 -17.11 -4.09
N PHE A 51 -6.79 -15.90 -4.46
CA PHE A 51 -5.39 -15.49 -4.48
C PHE A 51 -5.15 -14.16 -3.74
N MET A 52 -5.42 -13.02 -4.38
CA MET A 52 -5.12 -11.71 -3.78
C MET A 52 -5.87 -10.55 -4.45
N ILE A 53 -5.78 -9.39 -3.80
CA ILE A 53 -6.13 -8.08 -4.35
C ILE A 53 -4.89 -7.19 -4.38
N GLN A 54 -4.70 -6.44 -5.46
CA GLN A 54 -3.56 -5.55 -5.66
C GLN A 54 -4.07 -4.16 -6.10
N GLY A 55 -3.53 -3.12 -5.49
CA GLY A 55 -3.97 -1.73 -5.66
C GLY A 55 -2.85 -0.70 -5.49
N GLY A 56 -3.22 0.56 -5.34
CA GLY A 56 -2.30 1.64 -4.95
C GLY A 56 -1.49 2.28 -6.07
N GLY A 57 -1.59 1.79 -7.32
CA GLY A 57 -0.80 2.30 -8.46
C GLY A 57 -1.58 2.96 -9.58
N PHE A 58 -2.91 2.79 -9.63
CA PHE A 58 -3.77 3.25 -10.73
C PHE A 58 -4.97 4.02 -10.21
N ASP A 59 -5.41 5.02 -10.96
CA ASP A 59 -6.69 5.70 -10.75
C ASP A 59 -7.87 4.93 -11.40
N ALA A 60 -9.07 5.49 -11.29
CA ALA A 60 -10.29 4.87 -11.82
C ALA A 60 -10.30 4.73 -13.36
N ASP A 61 -9.48 5.53 -14.07
CA ASP A 61 -9.34 5.47 -15.53
C ASP A 61 -8.22 4.49 -15.96
N MET A 62 -7.69 3.69 -15.04
CA MET A 62 -6.54 2.82 -15.26
C MET A 62 -5.27 3.57 -15.70
N LYS A 63 -5.11 4.82 -15.28
CA LYS A 63 -3.86 5.58 -15.47
C LYS A 63 -2.95 5.35 -14.29
N GLN A 64 -1.71 4.98 -14.59
CA GLN A 64 -0.70 4.73 -13.57
C GLN A 64 -0.24 6.05 -12.93
N LYS A 65 -0.21 6.12 -11.60
CA LYS A 65 0.31 7.28 -10.88
C LYS A 65 1.86 7.22 -10.85
N PRO A 66 2.55 8.36 -11.00
CA PRO A 66 4.02 8.41 -10.89
C PRO A 66 4.51 7.97 -9.51
N THR A 67 5.61 7.22 -9.46
CA THR A 67 6.17 6.68 -8.22
C THR A 67 7.49 7.34 -7.86
N ARG A 68 7.92 7.15 -6.61
CA ARG A 68 9.31 7.34 -6.16
C ARG A 68 10.19 6.20 -6.73
N ASP A 69 11.48 6.29 -6.47
CA ASP A 69 12.44 5.24 -6.83
C ASP A 69 12.09 3.90 -6.13
N PRO A 70 12.40 2.75 -6.76
CA PRO A 70 12.22 1.44 -6.15
C PRO A 70 13.04 1.27 -4.86
N ILE A 71 12.50 0.49 -3.93
CA ILE A 71 13.17 0.18 -2.66
C ILE A 71 13.83 -1.21 -2.68
N LYS A 72 14.77 -1.42 -1.76
CA LYS A 72 15.39 -2.73 -1.53
C LYS A 72 14.35 -3.74 -1.06
N ASN A 73 14.44 -4.97 -1.56
CA ASN A 73 13.60 -6.09 -1.11
C ASN A 73 13.99 -6.52 0.33
N GLU A 74 12.98 -6.71 1.18
CA GLU A 74 13.08 -7.11 2.59
C GLU A 74 12.39 -8.45 2.89
N ALA A 75 12.05 -9.24 1.86
CA ALA A 75 11.33 -10.51 2.02
C ALA A 75 12.06 -11.55 2.87
N ASP A 76 13.39 -11.47 2.94
CA ASP A 76 14.24 -12.42 3.68
C ASP A 76 14.52 -11.97 5.14
N ASN A 77 13.87 -10.92 5.63
CA ASN A 77 14.10 -10.36 6.97
C ASN A 77 13.43 -11.15 8.12
N GLY A 78 12.87 -12.34 7.85
CA GLY A 78 12.10 -13.12 8.83
C GLY A 78 12.12 -14.61 8.56
#